data_AF-A0A0B7B233-F1
#
_entry.id   AF-A0A0B7B233-F1
#
_cell.length_a   1.000
_cell.length_b   1.000
_cell.length_c   1.000
_cell.angle_alpha   90.00
_cell.angle_beta   90.00
_cell.angle_gamma   90.00
#
_symmetry.space_group_name_H-M   'P 1'
#
loop_
_entity.id
_entity.type
_entity.pdbx_description
1 polymer ?
#
loop_
_entity_poly.entity_id
_entity_poly.type
_entity_poly.pdbx_seq_one_letter_code
_entity_poly.pdbx_strand_id
1 'polypeptide(L)'
;LDPEEEVFHCKITNEIFRDYNAFFERIILCNSLVWSCAITGRSGLTFQEAEECEEKGKKNLATFQDSLKKPLLFLATLTHRSRLNDLNDDVFVFAKDRFFIGETLDFVSGNQRQPCSVVAVIPPKEGKANGDIIVIEDSDDDSNSTSESKSQKKKKIGGADPAKFQYKIKVNDSSETQTVPATSLCRKRGLYSRDRSKLFLKQHCAPVDGLWNVKESTKRKLSLGSAKFEDFFAGPVPAFEISAVKRKSNVKRSIDSEDSPNEFEESPGHSKKVSKNNKGQ
;
A
#
# COMPACT_ATOMS: atom_id res chain seq x y z
N LEU A 1 -39.46 -22.21 5.32
CA LEU A 1 -39.74 -22.36 6.76
C LEU A 1 -41.23 -22.21 6.92
N ASP A 2 -41.83 -23.01 7.79
CA ASP A 2 -43.21 -22.76 8.22
C ASP A 2 -43.22 -21.48 9.09
N PRO A 3 -44.24 -20.59 9.01
CA PRO A 3 -44.31 -19.42 9.89
C PRO A 3 -44.29 -19.73 11.39
N GLU A 4 -44.76 -20.92 11.80
CA GLU A 4 -44.78 -21.39 13.20
C GLU A 4 -43.52 -22.18 13.60
N GLU A 5 -42.48 -22.21 12.75
CA GLU A 5 -41.30 -23.07 12.93
C GLU A 5 -40.27 -22.50 13.93
N GLU A 6 -40.05 -23.19 15.06
CA GLU A 6 -38.97 -22.83 15.98
C GLU A 6 -37.58 -23.07 15.34
N VAL A 7 -36.73 -22.03 15.35
CA VAL A 7 -35.43 -22.01 14.68
C VAL A 7 -34.39 -21.20 15.45
N PHE A 8 -33.11 -21.54 15.30
CA PHE A 8 -32.00 -20.80 15.89
C PHE A 8 -31.55 -19.66 14.97
N HIS A 9 -31.61 -18.41 15.45
CA HIS A 9 -31.25 -17.21 14.68
C HIS A 9 -29.87 -16.67 15.08
N CYS A 10 -28.93 -16.65 14.13
CA CYS A 10 -27.65 -15.98 14.30
C CYS A 10 -27.80 -14.48 14.03
N LYS A 11 -28.08 -13.71 15.09
CA LYS A 11 -28.28 -12.24 15.01
C LYS A 11 -27.13 -11.46 14.37
N ILE A 12 -25.92 -12.03 14.31
CA ILE A 12 -24.73 -11.38 13.73
C ILE A 12 -24.73 -11.49 12.20
N THR A 13 -24.94 -12.69 11.65
CA THR A 13 -24.98 -12.93 10.18
C THR A 13 -26.39 -12.83 9.59
N ASN A 14 -27.41 -12.67 10.45
CA ASN A 14 -28.83 -12.78 10.15
C ASN A 14 -29.27 -14.14 9.54
N GLU A 15 -28.49 -15.20 9.76
CA GLU A 15 -28.80 -16.56 9.29
C GLU A 15 -29.74 -17.31 10.25
N ILE A 16 -30.47 -18.29 9.70
CA ILE A 16 -31.44 -19.11 10.42
C ILE A 16 -31.05 -20.59 10.26
N PHE A 17 -31.05 -21.32 11.38
CA PHE A 17 -30.62 -22.72 11.46
C PHE A 17 -31.71 -23.58 12.11
N ARG A 18 -31.92 -24.79 11.56
CA ARG A 18 -32.81 -25.82 12.14
C ARG A 18 -32.10 -26.72 13.15
N ASP A 19 -30.79 -26.90 13.00
CA ASP A 19 -29.95 -27.69 13.90
C ASP A 19 -29.15 -26.77 14.84
N TYR A 20 -29.06 -27.19 16.11
CA TYR A 20 -28.33 -26.49 17.15
C TYR A 20 -26.81 -26.53 16.94
N ASN A 21 -26.26 -27.65 16.43
CA ASN A 21 -24.81 -27.79 16.27
C ASN A 21 -24.30 -26.87 15.16
N ALA A 22 -24.98 -26.84 14.01
CA ALA A 22 -24.68 -25.90 12.92
C ALA A 22 -24.79 -24.43 13.35
N PHE A 23 -25.76 -24.08 14.20
CA PHE A 23 -25.86 -22.75 14.82
C PHE A 23 -24.67 -22.47 15.75
N PHE A 24 -24.33 -23.40 16.64
CA PHE A 24 -23.24 -23.25 17.60
C PHE A 24 -21.87 -23.14 16.92
N GLU A 25 -21.60 -23.97 15.90
CA GLU A 25 -20.42 -23.88 15.04
C GLU A 25 -20.34 -22.52 14.33
N ARG A 26 -21.46 -22.00 13.78
CA ARG A 26 -21.49 -20.65 13.20
C ARG A 26 -21.14 -19.57 14.24
N ILE A 27 -21.66 -19.66 15.46
CA ILE A 27 -21.36 -18.71 16.54
C ILE A 27 -19.88 -18.78 16.94
N ILE A 28 -19.27 -19.97 17.03
CA ILE A 28 -17.82 -20.12 17.26
C ILE A 28 -17.03 -19.48 16.12
N LEU A 29 -17.40 -19.75 14.86
CA LEU A 29 -16.71 -19.23 13.69
C LEU A 29 -16.80 -17.69 13.60
N CYS A 30 -17.95 -17.09 13.88
CA CYS A 30 -18.11 -15.63 13.89
C CYS A 30 -17.26 -14.94 14.97
N ASN A 31 -17.11 -15.57 16.14
CA ASN A 31 -16.29 -15.07 17.25
C ASN A 31 -14.79 -15.44 17.14
N SER A 32 -14.41 -16.28 16.17
CA SER A 32 -13.02 -16.66 15.95
C SER A 32 -12.25 -15.58 15.19
N LEU A 33 -10.99 -15.32 15.56
CA LEU A 33 -10.11 -14.32 14.94
C LEU A 33 -9.56 -14.72 13.55
N VAL A 34 -10.35 -15.45 12.76
CA VAL A 34 -9.98 -15.97 11.44
C VAL A 34 -10.37 -15.05 10.28
N TRP A 35 -11.22 -14.05 10.54
CA TRP A 35 -11.75 -13.16 9.49
C TRP A 35 -10.72 -12.11 9.07
N SER A 36 -10.93 -11.61 7.86
CA SER A 36 -10.13 -10.52 7.27
C SER A 36 -11.05 -9.57 6.53
N CYS A 37 -10.92 -8.28 6.79
CA CYS A 37 -11.64 -7.23 6.09
C CYS A 37 -11.22 -7.22 4.60
N ALA A 38 -12.14 -7.45 3.65
CA ALA A 38 -11.76 -7.55 2.24
C ALA A 38 -11.15 -6.22 1.72
N ILE A 39 -11.70 -5.10 2.18
CA ILE A 39 -11.30 -3.75 1.77
C ILE A 39 -9.93 -3.36 2.31
N THR A 40 -9.70 -3.38 3.63
CA THR A 40 -8.39 -3.00 4.18
C THR A 40 -7.35 -4.11 4.02
N GLY A 41 -7.75 -5.38 4.14
CA GLY A 41 -6.86 -6.52 4.26
C GLY A 41 -6.31 -6.73 5.67
N ARG A 42 -6.86 -6.06 6.69
CA ARG A 42 -6.58 -6.39 8.10
C ARG A 42 -7.18 -7.77 8.40
N SER A 43 -6.32 -8.70 8.76
CA SER A 43 -6.65 -10.04 9.26
C SER A 43 -6.62 -10.08 10.79
N GLY A 44 -6.99 -11.23 11.38
CA GLY A 44 -7.00 -11.40 12.84
C GLY A 44 -8.23 -10.78 13.48
N LEU A 45 -9.39 -10.86 12.82
CA LEU A 45 -10.64 -10.21 13.21
C LEU A 45 -11.73 -11.26 13.49
N THR A 46 -12.67 -10.91 14.37
CA THR A 46 -14.01 -11.52 14.37
C THR A 46 -14.81 -11.10 13.12
N PHE A 47 -15.94 -11.76 12.87
CA PHE A 47 -16.84 -11.41 11.76
C PHE A 47 -17.31 -9.95 11.83
N GLN A 48 -17.84 -9.52 12.99
CA GLN A 48 -18.33 -8.15 13.17
C GLN A 48 -17.21 -7.11 13.03
N GLU A 49 -16.01 -7.38 13.57
CA GLU A 49 -14.86 -6.48 13.38
C GLU A 49 -14.44 -6.37 11.91
N ALA A 50 -14.56 -7.45 11.13
CA ALA A 50 -14.26 -7.44 9.70
C ALA A 50 -15.29 -6.58 8.93
N GLU A 51 -16.59 -6.73 9.21
CA GLU A 51 -17.65 -5.89 8.65
C GLU A 51 -17.49 -4.41 9.04
N GLU A 52 -17.27 -4.12 10.33
CA GLU A 52 -17.01 -2.77 10.80
C GLU A 52 -15.77 -2.16 10.14
N CYS A 53 -14.69 -2.94 9.98
CA CYS A 53 -13.47 -2.49 9.32
C CYS A 53 -13.70 -2.25 7.81
N GLU A 54 -14.56 -3.04 7.17
CA GLU A 54 -15.00 -2.78 5.80
C GLU A 54 -15.85 -1.51 5.70
N GLU A 55 -16.81 -1.31 6.58
CA GLU A 55 -17.74 -0.18 6.54
C GLU A 55 -17.01 1.15 6.81
N LYS A 56 -16.09 1.14 7.78
CA LYS A 56 -15.11 2.22 8.00
C LYS A 56 -14.22 2.43 6.77
N GLY A 57 -13.81 1.36 6.08
CA GLY A 57 -13.07 1.42 4.81
C GLY A 57 -13.88 2.01 3.64
N LYS A 58 -15.17 1.65 3.50
CA LYS A 58 -16.11 2.17 2.48
C LYS A 58 -16.29 3.68 2.68
N LYS A 59 -16.58 4.12 3.91
CA LYS A 59 -16.70 5.55 4.30
C LYS A 59 -15.40 6.33 4.07
N ASN A 60 -14.25 5.70 4.34
CA ASN A 60 -12.93 6.29 4.12
C ASN A 60 -12.65 6.53 2.62
N LEU A 61 -12.92 5.54 1.75
CA LEU A 61 -12.75 5.68 0.31
C LEU A 61 -13.76 6.63 -0.35
N ALA A 62 -15.01 6.65 0.13
CA ALA A 62 -16.05 7.57 -0.37
C ALA A 62 -15.68 9.05 -0.16
N THR A 63 -15.01 9.36 0.96
CA THR A 63 -14.52 10.70 1.30
C THR A 63 -13.13 11.02 0.71
N PHE A 64 -12.66 10.26 -0.29
CA PHE A 64 -11.39 10.54 -0.97
C PHE A 64 -11.59 11.59 -2.07
N GLN A 65 -10.81 12.67 -2.04
CA GLN A 65 -10.95 13.81 -2.95
C GLN A 65 -10.70 13.43 -4.41
N ASP A 66 -11.65 13.72 -5.31
CA ASP A 66 -11.58 13.33 -6.73
C ASP A 66 -10.36 13.90 -7.46
N SER A 67 -9.97 15.15 -7.18
CA SER A 67 -8.78 15.80 -7.73
C SER A 67 -7.47 15.06 -7.42
N LEU A 68 -7.43 14.23 -6.37
CA LEU A 68 -6.28 13.37 -6.06
C LEU A 68 -6.34 12.00 -6.76
N LYS A 69 -7.51 11.54 -7.23
CA LYS A 69 -7.66 10.18 -7.77
C LYS A 69 -6.86 9.99 -9.06
N LYS A 70 -6.95 10.93 -10.01
CA LYS A 70 -6.22 10.83 -11.29
C LYS A 70 -4.70 11.04 -11.14
N PRO A 71 -4.19 12.07 -10.42
CA PRO A 71 -2.74 12.26 -10.26
C PRO A 71 -2.05 11.11 -9.51
N LEU A 72 -2.63 10.60 -8.42
CA LEU A 72 -2.01 9.51 -7.64
C LEU A 72 -1.94 8.20 -8.42
N LEU A 73 -2.92 7.93 -9.31
CA LEU A 73 -2.89 6.75 -10.18
C LEU A 73 -1.99 6.96 -11.39
N PHE A 74 -1.85 8.18 -11.92
CA PHE A 74 -0.83 8.50 -12.90
C PHE A 74 0.58 8.26 -12.32
N LEU A 75 0.85 8.76 -11.11
CA LEU A 75 2.10 8.48 -10.39
C LEU A 75 2.33 6.97 -10.19
N ALA A 76 1.29 6.21 -9.83
CA ALA A 76 1.40 4.76 -9.71
C ALA A 76 1.83 4.07 -11.02
N THR A 77 1.42 4.57 -12.21
CA THR A 77 1.88 4.03 -13.51
C THR A 77 3.35 4.31 -13.82
N LEU A 78 4.00 5.23 -13.11
CA LEU A 78 5.44 5.52 -13.22
C LEU A 78 6.30 4.67 -12.26
N THR A 79 5.69 3.86 -11.40
CA THR A 79 6.41 3.01 -10.43
C THR A 79 6.59 1.58 -10.96
N HIS A 80 7.65 0.91 -10.51
CA HIS A 80 7.92 -0.49 -10.83
C HIS A 80 8.18 -1.30 -9.56
N ARG A 81 7.18 -1.35 -8.66
CA ARG A 81 7.29 -1.95 -7.34
C ARG A 81 6.53 -3.28 -7.22
N SER A 82 7.14 -4.28 -6.59
CA SER A 82 6.54 -5.62 -6.39
C SER A 82 5.66 -5.75 -5.14
N ARG A 83 5.64 -4.72 -4.28
CA ARG A 83 4.84 -4.66 -3.05
C ARG A 83 3.98 -3.40 -3.02
N LEU A 84 2.76 -3.53 -2.52
CA LEU A 84 1.82 -2.41 -2.34
C LEU A 84 2.35 -1.35 -1.36
N ASN A 85 3.14 -1.73 -0.35
CA ASN A 85 3.77 -0.76 0.56
C ASN A 85 4.75 0.11 -0.24
N ASP A 86 5.71 -0.50 -0.92
CA ASP A 86 6.75 0.18 -1.69
C ASP A 86 6.15 1.10 -2.77
N LEU A 87 5.12 0.63 -3.51
CA LEU A 87 4.31 1.43 -4.45
C LEU A 87 3.67 2.64 -3.75
N ASN A 88 2.98 2.41 -2.63
CA ASN A 88 2.33 3.48 -1.90
C ASN A 88 3.35 4.50 -1.37
N ASP A 89 4.51 4.04 -0.95
CA ASP A 89 5.51 4.86 -0.29
C ASP A 89 6.19 5.80 -1.29
N ASP A 90 6.47 5.34 -2.51
CA ASP A 90 6.84 6.19 -3.65
C ASP A 90 5.80 7.29 -3.91
N VAL A 91 4.54 6.89 -4.16
CA VAL A 91 3.44 7.81 -4.50
C VAL A 91 3.16 8.80 -3.37
N PHE A 92 3.12 8.32 -2.12
CA PHE A 92 2.86 9.14 -0.94
C PHE A 92 4.00 10.11 -0.64
N VAL A 93 5.26 9.68 -0.72
CA VAL A 93 6.41 10.58 -0.48
C VAL A 93 6.51 11.66 -1.56
N PHE A 94 6.17 11.35 -2.82
CA PHE A 94 6.06 12.39 -3.85
C PHE A 94 4.92 13.36 -3.56
N ALA A 95 3.72 12.85 -3.26
CA ALA A 95 2.48 13.62 -3.21
C ALA A 95 2.26 14.40 -1.90
N LYS A 96 2.79 13.94 -0.75
CA LYS A 96 2.43 14.50 0.58
C LYS A 96 2.68 16.01 0.72
N ASP A 97 3.72 16.53 0.06
CA ASP A 97 4.14 17.95 0.13
C ASP A 97 3.87 18.72 -1.18
N ARG A 98 3.28 18.08 -2.19
CA ARG A 98 2.98 18.65 -3.51
C ARG A 98 1.47 18.73 -3.72
N PHE A 99 0.96 19.88 -4.12
CA PHE A 99 -0.48 20.07 -4.34
C PHE A 99 -0.84 20.01 -5.82
N PHE A 100 -1.92 19.33 -6.17
CA PHE A 100 -2.28 19.06 -7.57
C PHE A 100 -3.31 20.05 -8.11
N ILE A 101 -3.37 20.25 -9.43
CA ILE A 101 -4.40 21.08 -10.06
C ILE A 101 -5.81 20.54 -9.72
N GLY A 102 -6.72 21.43 -9.33
CA GLY A 102 -8.06 21.12 -8.85
C GLY A 102 -8.16 20.64 -7.40
N GLU A 103 -7.05 20.54 -6.65
CA GLU A 103 -7.06 20.14 -5.23
C GLU A 103 -7.63 21.25 -4.33
N THR A 104 -8.50 20.86 -3.38
CA THR A 104 -9.06 21.74 -2.36
C THR A 104 -8.23 21.72 -1.08
N LEU A 105 -7.87 22.90 -0.58
CA LEU A 105 -6.95 23.11 0.55
C LEU A 105 -7.47 24.21 1.49
N ASP A 106 -6.85 24.33 2.67
CA ASP A 106 -6.90 25.55 3.46
C ASP A 106 -5.71 26.44 3.09
N PHE A 107 -6.00 27.64 2.57
CA PHE A 107 -5.05 28.74 2.47
C PHE A 107 -4.95 29.46 3.82
N VAL A 108 -3.72 29.73 4.27
CA VAL A 108 -3.42 30.38 5.54
C VAL A 108 -2.92 31.80 5.28
N SER A 109 -3.66 32.80 5.79
CA SER A 109 -3.31 34.22 5.73
C SER A 109 -3.33 34.81 7.13
N GLY A 110 -2.15 35.05 7.70
CA GLY A 110 -2.00 35.35 9.13
C GLY A 110 -2.67 34.27 9.99
N ASN A 111 -3.59 34.69 10.85
CA ASN A 111 -4.36 33.78 11.71
C ASN A 111 -5.62 33.20 11.05
N GLN A 112 -5.97 33.59 9.82
CA GLN A 112 -7.15 33.08 9.13
C GLN A 112 -6.83 31.86 8.25
N ARG A 113 -7.78 30.92 8.19
CA ARG A 113 -7.80 29.77 7.29
C ARG A 113 -9.01 29.87 6.38
N GLN A 114 -8.79 29.87 5.07
CA GLN A 114 -9.85 30.01 4.08
C GLN A 114 -9.78 28.87 3.05
N PRO A 115 -10.90 28.18 2.75
CA PRO A 115 -10.95 27.21 1.67
C PRO A 115 -10.49 27.79 0.32
N CYS A 116 -9.65 27.05 -0.40
CA CYS A 116 -9.19 27.41 -1.72
C CYS A 116 -9.04 26.18 -2.63
N SER A 117 -9.06 26.40 -3.94
CA SER A 117 -8.69 25.39 -4.94
C SER A 117 -7.43 25.79 -5.72
N VAL A 118 -6.59 24.81 -6.03
CA VAL A 118 -5.38 25.01 -6.85
C VAL A 118 -5.78 25.11 -8.33
N VAL A 119 -5.45 26.23 -8.96
CA VAL A 119 -5.73 26.51 -10.38
C VAL A 119 -4.52 26.21 -11.26
N ALA A 120 -3.31 26.50 -10.78
CA ALA A 120 -2.07 26.14 -11.48
C ALA A 120 -0.91 25.93 -10.49
N VAL A 121 0.05 25.10 -10.89
CA VAL A 121 1.34 24.89 -10.19
C VAL A 121 2.42 25.67 -10.94
N ILE A 122 3.27 26.38 -10.21
CA ILE A 122 4.38 27.16 -10.75
C ILE A 122 5.68 26.58 -10.18
N PRO A 123 6.53 25.93 -11.00
CA PRO A 123 7.79 25.39 -10.53
C PRO A 123 8.75 26.55 -10.18
N PRO A 124 9.72 26.32 -9.28
CA PRO A 124 10.80 27.28 -9.07
C PRO A 124 11.54 27.53 -10.39
N LYS A 125 11.96 28.78 -10.63
CA LYS A 125 12.79 29.14 -11.78
C LYS A 125 14.18 28.52 -11.61
N GLU A 126 14.37 27.33 -12.16
CA GLU A 126 15.70 26.70 -12.21
C GLU A 126 16.60 27.52 -13.15
N GLY A 127 17.69 28.08 -12.61
CA GLY A 127 18.78 28.59 -13.42
C GLY A 127 19.38 27.42 -14.21
N LYS A 128 19.61 27.61 -15.51
CA LYS A 128 19.98 26.55 -16.47
C LYS A 128 21.08 25.63 -15.92
N ALA A 129 20.71 24.40 -15.55
CA ALA A 129 21.64 23.32 -15.27
C ALA A 129 22.16 22.76 -16.60
N ASN A 130 23.13 23.46 -17.20
CA ASN A 130 23.84 22.98 -18.38
C ASN A 130 24.75 21.80 -18.00
N GLY A 131 24.87 20.81 -18.89
CA GLY A 131 26.03 19.93 -18.98
C GLY A 131 26.10 18.77 -17.98
N ASP A 132 25.74 17.58 -18.47
CA ASP A 132 26.49 16.34 -18.37
C ASP A 132 27.58 16.26 -17.28
N ILE A 133 27.26 15.61 -16.16
CA ILE A 133 28.28 15.09 -15.25
C ILE A 133 28.88 13.82 -15.88
N ILE A 134 29.90 14.00 -16.72
CA ILE A 134 30.80 12.90 -17.10
C ILE A 134 31.60 12.53 -15.85
N VAL A 135 31.21 11.44 -15.20
CA VAL A 135 32.02 10.85 -14.12
C VAL A 135 33.13 10.04 -14.78
N ILE A 136 34.33 10.61 -14.84
CA ILE A 136 35.55 9.85 -15.08
C ILE A 136 36.00 9.33 -13.71
N GLU A 137 35.82 8.03 -13.47
CA GLU A 137 36.41 7.35 -12.32
C GLU A 137 37.84 6.97 -12.71
N ASP A 138 38.78 7.84 -12.34
CA ASP A 138 40.23 7.55 -12.43
C ASP A 138 40.71 6.87 -11.14
N SER A 139 41.85 6.19 -11.20
CA SER A 139 42.16 5.07 -10.29
C SER A 139 42.89 5.44 -8.97
N ASP A 140 42.97 4.41 -8.11
CA ASP A 140 44.02 4.10 -7.14
C ASP A 140 43.87 4.44 -5.62
N ASP A 141 43.87 3.33 -4.88
CA ASP A 141 44.55 3.06 -3.59
C ASP A 141 43.88 3.31 -2.22
N ASP A 142 44.43 2.61 -1.23
CA ASP A 142 43.75 2.04 -0.06
C ASP A 142 43.71 2.97 1.18
N SER A 143 42.67 2.81 2.01
CA SER A 143 42.80 2.92 3.48
C SER A 143 41.52 2.50 4.22
N ASN A 144 41.59 1.33 4.84
CA ASN A 144 40.58 0.79 5.75
C ASN A 144 40.24 1.73 6.94
N SER A 145 38.97 2.12 7.07
CA SER A 145 38.41 2.55 8.37
C SER A 145 36.93 2.14 8.52
N THR A 146 36.63 1.40 9.60
CA THR A 146 35.34 0.74 9.77
C THR A 146 34.28 1.66 10.35
N SER A 147 33.39 2.21 9.52
CA SER A 147 32.14 2.82 10.00
C SER A 147 31.01 2.73 8.96
N GLU A 148 30.09 1.76 9.11
CA GLU A 148 28.94 1.58 8.21
C GLU A 148 27.81 2.62 8.42
N SER A 149 28.16 3.90 8.41
CA SER A 149 27.22 5.00 8.23
C SER A 149 26.74 5.02 6.78
N LYS A 150 25.87 4.05 6.41
CA LYS A 150 25.25 3.93 5.07
C LYS A 150 24.23 5.05 4.81
N SER A 151 24.74 6.27 4.76
CA SER A 151 24.08 7.50 4.35
C SER A 151 23.76 7.47 2.86
N GLN A 152 22.81 6.62 2.48
CA GLN A 152 22.28 6.54 1.12
C GLN A 152 21.81 7.94 0.69
N LYS A 153 22.54 8.56 -0.24
CA LYS A 153 22.14 9.80 -0.93
C LYS A 153 20.84 9.54 -1.69
N LYS A 154 19.69 9.66 -1.02
CA LYS A 154 18.37 9.51 -1.62
C LYS A 154 18.27 10.49 -2.79
N LYS A 155 18.21 9.95 -4.02
CA LYS A 155 17.85 10.72 -5.22
C LYS A 155 16.52 11.43 -4.92
N LYS A 156 16.41 12.72 -5.23
CA LYS A 156 15.20 13.49 -4.94
C LYS A 156 14.06 13.03 -5.83
N ILE A 157 13.19 12.17 -5.29
CA ILE A 157 11.95 11.72 -5.92
C ILE A 157 11.09 12.96 -6.22
N GLY A 158 10.97 13.29 -7.51
CA GLY A 158 10.29 14.50 -8.00
C GLY A 158 11.15 15.76 -8.11
N GLY A 159 12.48 15.64 -8.22
CA GLY A 159 13.37 16.74 -8.61
C GLY A 159 13.44 17.88 -7.60
N ALA A 160 12.87 19.04 -7.98
CA ALA A 160 12.87 20.25 -7.17
C ALA A 160 12.19 20.07 -5.81
N ASP A 161 12.64 20.88 -4.86
CA ASP A 161 12.16 20.94 -3.47
C ASP A 161 10.70 21.43 -3.41
N PRO A 162 9.74 20.65 -2.86
CA PRO A 162 8.34 21.03 -2.76
C PRO A 162 8.08 22.40 -2.13
N ALA A 163 8.91 22.82 -1.17
CA ALA A 163 8.76 24.11 -0.49
C ALA A 163 9.04 25.32 -1.41
N LYS A 164 9.71 25.11 -2.56
CA LYS A 164 10.07 26.16 -3.53
C LYS A 164 9.03 26.35 -4.63
N PHE A 165 7.97 25.55 -4.66
CA PHE A 165 6.86 25.71 -5.61
C PHE A 165 5.94 26.84 -5.16
N GLN A 166 5.41 27.56 -6.15
CA GLN A 166 4.32 28.51 -5.97
C GLN A 166 3.04 27.94 -6.60
N TYR A 167 1.88 28.36 -6.08
CA TYR A 167 0.59 27.84 -6.49
C TYR A 167 -0.35 29.01 -6.76
N LYS A 168 -0.97 29.01 -7.93
CA LYS A 168 -2.06 29.94 -8.26
C LYS A 168 -3.36 29.34 -7.73
N ILE A 169 -4.05 30.04 -6.83
CA ILE A 169 -5.24 29.53 -6.12
C ILE A 169 -6.46 30.45 -6.31
N LYS A 170 -7.65 29.86 -6.20
CA LYS A 170 -8.95 30.53 -6.09
C LYS A 170 -9.46 30.38 -4.66
N VAL A 171 -9.80 31.45 -3.96
CA VAL A 171 -10.26 31.42 -2.55
C VAL A 171 -11.78 31.68 -2.48
N ASN A 172 -12.52 30.88 -1.71
CA ASN A 172 -13.97 31.02 -1.47
C ASN A 172 -14.79 31.48 -2.69
N ASP A 173 -14.64 30.76 -3.81
CA ASP A 173 -15.28 31.01 -5.11
C ASP A 173 -15.13 32.40 -5.75
N SER A 174 -14.29 33.30 -5.20
CA SER A 174 -13.91 34.58 -5.82
C SER A 174 -13.43 34.40 -7.26
N SER A 175 -13.85 35.28 -8.17
CA SER A 175 -13.39 35.26 -9.56
C SER A 175 -11.87 35.51 -9.68
N GLU A 176 -11.28 36.18 -8.69
CA GLU A 176 -9.86 36.49 -8.65
C GLU A 176 -9.00 35.30 -8.21
N THR A 177 -7.76 35.28 -8.70
CA THR A 177 -6.79 34.22 -8.41
C THR A 177 -5.46 34.82 -8.00
N GLN A 178 -4.89 34.31 -6.91
CA GLN A 178 -3.65 34.82 -6.30
C GLN A 178 -2.56 33.75 -6.31
N THR A 179 -1.29 34.18 -6.36
CA THR A 179 -0.12 33.29 -6.31
C THR A 179 0.43 33.25 -4.89
N VAL A 180 0.54 32.06 -4.30
CA VAL A 180 0.99 31.83 -2.92
C VAL A 180 2.12 30.79 -2.85
N PRO A 181 3.02 30.86 -1.86
CA PRO A 181 4.04 29.83 -1.66
C PRO A 181 3.43 28.53 -1.09
N ALA A 182 4.12 27.41 -1.29
CA ALA A 182 3.76 26.11 -0.71
C ALA A 182 3.45 26.17 0.80
N THR A 183 4.18 27.01 1.56
CA THR A 183 4.06 27.17 3.01
C THR A 183 2.76 27.85 3.47
N SER A 184 2.06 28.57 2.60
CA SER A 184 0.75 29.18 2.88
C SER A 184 -0.42 28.22 2.62
N LEU A 185 -0.15 26.97 2.21
CA LEU A 185 -1.16 25.98 1.84
C LEU A 185 -1.06 24.74 2.72
N CYS A 186 -2.21 24.19 3.13
CA CYS A 186 -2.24 22.91 3.82
C CYS A 186 -3.51 22.10 3.51
N ARG A 187 -3.35 20.77 3.51
CA ARG A 187 -4.48 19.83 3.45
C ARG A 187 -5.14 19.76 4.82
N LYS A 188 -6.48 19.75 4.87
CA LYS A 188 -7.21 19.49 6.13
C LYS A 188 -6.78 18.14 6.71
N ARG A 189 -6.58 18.10 8.03
CA ARG A 189 -6.05 16.94 8.75
C ARG A 189 -6.86 15.68 8.42
N GLY A 190 -6.19 14.68 7.85
CA GLY A 190 -6.81 13.40 7.50
C GLY A 190 -7.40 13.29 6.09
N LEU A 191 -7.44 14.36 5.26
CA LEU A 191 -7.88 14.22 3.86
C LEU A 191 -6.97 13.30 3.04
N TYR A 192 -5.65 13.42 3.24
CA TYR A 192 -4.63 12.57 2.64
C TYR A 192 -3.65 12.10 3.71
N SER A 193 -3.50 10.78 3.85
CA SER A 193 -2.57 10.11 4.78
C SER A 193 -1.98 8.88 4.10
N ARG A 194 -0.91 8.29 4.68
CA ARG A 194 -0.26 7.09 4.12
C ARG A 194 -1.25 5.94 3.98
N ASP A 195 -2.10 5.71 4.98
CA ASP A 195 -3.10 4.63 4.95
C ASP A 195 -4.24 4.89 3.97
N ARG A 196 -4.67 6.15 3.83
CA ARG A 196 -5.68 6.54 2.82
C ARG A 196 -5.12 6.37 1.40
N SER A 197 -3.88 6.77 1.17
CA SER A 197 -3.14 6.54 -0.08
C SER A 197 -3.04 5.05 -0.38
N LYS A 198 -2.62 4.24 0.61
CA LYS A 198 -2.46 2.79 0.47
C LYS A 198 -3.79 2.08 0.20
N LEU A 199 -4.86 2.46 0.89
CA LEU A 199 -6.19 1.89 0.72
C LEU A 199 -6.77 2.22 -0.67
N PHE A 200 -6.61 3.47 -1.11
CA PHE A 200 -6.99 3.91 -2.45
C PHE A 200 -6.21 3.16 -3.54
N LEU A 201 -4.89 3.04 -3.40
CA LEU A 201 -4.04 2.28 -4.31
C LEU A 201 -4.39 0.79 -4.32
N LYS A 202 -4.70 0.16 -3.17
CA LYS A 202 -5.17 -1.23 -3.10
C LYS A 202 -6.48 -1.43 -3.90
N GLN A 203 -7.40 -0.48 -3.82
CA GLN A 203 -8.67 -0.58 -4.54
C GLN A 203 -8.50 -0.44 -6.05
N HIS A 204 -7.54 0.35 -6.51
CA HIS A 204 -7.36 0.71 -7.93
C HIS A 204 -6.17 0.04 -8.64
N CYS A 205 -5.26 -0.62 -7.93
CA CYS A 205 -4.11 -1.34 -8.47
C CYS A 205 -4.19 -2.84 -8.17
N ALA A 206 -3.49 -3.67 -8.95
CA ALA A 206 -3.39 -5.11 -8.77
C ALA A 206 -2.00 -5.61 -9.17
N PRO A 207 -1.54 -6.76 -8.64
CA PRO A 207 -0.33 -7.40 -9.12
C PRO A 207 -0.53 -7.95 -10.55
N VAL A 208 0.39 -7.62 -11.46
CA VAL A 208 0.52 -8.14 -12.82
C VAL A 208 2.00 -8.51 -13.01
N ASP A 209 2.31 -9.74 -13.41
CA ASP A 209 3.67 -10.26 -13.61
C ASP A 209 4.66 -10.03 -12.44
N GLY A 210 4.13 -9.90 -11.22
CA GLY A 210 4.89 -9.65 -9.99
C GLY A 210 5.16 -8.18 -9.65
N LEU A 211 4.65 -7.23 -10.44
CA LEU A 211 4.66 -5.79 -10.18
C LEU A 211 3.24 -5.28 -9.90
N TRP A 212 3.09 -4.17 -9.18
CA TRP A 212 1.78 -3.55 -8.96
C TRP A 212 1.46 -2.51 -10.03
N ASN A 213 0.37 -2.72 -10.76
CA ASN A 213 -0.06 -1.85 -11.86
C ASN A 213 -1.50 -1.37 -11.63
N VAL A 214 -1.84 -0.17 -12.13
CA VAL A 214 -3.22 0.34 -12.11
C VAL A 214 -4.14 -0.57 -12.93
N LYS A 215 -5.27 -0.99 -12.36
CA LYS A 215 -6.26 -1.86 -13.00
C LYS A 215 -6.77 -1.23 -14.29
N GLU A 216 -6.87 -2.03 -15.35
CA GLU A 216 -7.26 -1.53 -16.68
C GLU A 216 -8.66 -0.90 -16.72
N SER A 217 -9.59 -1.41 -15.91
CA SER A 217 -10.90 -0.79 -15.68
C SER A 217 -10.81 0.62 -15.09
N THR A 218 -9.80 0.89 -14.25
CA THR A 218 -9.53 2.22 -13.69
C THR A 218 -8.81 3.12 -14.70
N LYS A 219 -7.84 2.58 -15.47
CA LYS A 219 -7.19 3.35 -16.55
C LYS A 219 -8.20 3.88 -17.56
N ARG A 220 -9.16 3.05 -17.97
CA ARG A 220 -10.27 3.44 -18.85
C ARG A 220 -11.21 4.44 -18.17
N LYS A 221 -11.68 4.16 -16.94
CA LYS A 221 -12.62 5.05 -16.24
C LYS A 221 -12.10 6.48 -16.00
N LEU A 222 -10.79 6.66 -15.84
CA LEU A 222 -10.17 7.97 -15.59
C LEU A 222 -9.45 8.56 -16.82
N SER A 223 -9.48 7.89 -17.97
CA SER A 223 -8.69 8.24 -19.16
C SER A 223 -7.22 8.51 -18.82
N LEU A 224 -6.55 7.53 -18.19
CA LEU A 224 -5.13 7.64 -17.81
C LEU A 224 -4.19 7.44 -19.01
N GLY A 225 -4.58 6.69 -20.04
CA GLY A 225 -3.73 6.43 -21.21
C GLY A 225 -3.46 7.63 -22.11
N SER A 226 -4.27 8.69 -22.00
CA SER A 226 -4.08 9.98 -22.68
C SER A 226 -3.70 11.13 -21.73
N ALA A 227 -3.50 10.83 -20.45
CA ALA A 227 -3.15 11.82 -19.44
C ALA A 227 -1.67 12.19 -19.51
N LYS A 228 -1.36 13.45 -19.21
CA LYS A 228 0.00 13.95 -19.02
C LYS A 228 0.25 14.32 -17.56
N PHE A 229 1.51 14.36 -17.16
CA PHE A 229 1.89 14.88 -15.84
C PHE A 229 1.49 16.36 -15.68
N GLU A 230 1.64 17.12 -16.76
CA GLU A 230 1.29 18.53 -16.93
C GLU A 230 -0.19 18.84 -16.61
N ASP A 231 -1.10 17.88 -16.82
CA ASP A 231 -2.52 17.99 -16.49
C ASP A 231 -2.77 18.18 -14.97
N PHE A 232 -1.79 17.81 -14.13
CA PHE A 232 -1.93 17.69 -12.68
C PHE A 232 -0.90 18.48 -11.90
N PHE A 233 0.32 18.60 -12.42
CA PHE A 233 1.46 19.21 -11.73
C PHE A 233 2.48 19.74 -12.75
N ALA A 234 3.11 20.86 -12.44
CA ALA A 234 4.15 21.46 -13.29
C ALA A 234 5.55 21.15 -12.75
N GLY A 235 6.51 20.88 -13.64
CA GLY A 235 7.89 20.51 -13.27
C GLY A 235 8.28 19.14 -13.82
N PRO A 236 9.45 18.60 -13.43
CA PRO A 236 9.94 17.32 -13.93
C PRO A 236 9.09 16.14 -13.43
N VAL A 237 8.81 15.20 -14.34
CA VAL A 237 8.16 13.92 -14.03
C VAL A 237 9.03 13.14 -13.02
N PRO A 238 8.47 12.58 -11.93
CA PRO A 238 9.26 11.83 -10.96
C PRO A 238 9.76 10.49 -11.54
N ALA A 239 11.07 10.31 -11.52
CA ALA A 239 11.70 8.99 -11.69
C ALA A 239 11.64 8.24 -10.34
N PHE A 240 10.95 7.10 -10.33
CA PHE A 240 10.89 6.17 -9.19
C PHE A 240 11.90 5.02 -9.38
N GLU A 241 12.22 4.32 -8.29
CA GLU A 241 13.15 3.19 -8.34
C GLU A 241 12.44 1.90 -8.81
N ILE A 242 13.20 1.02 -9.46
CA ILE A 242 12.69 -0.27 -9.95
C ILE A 242 12.99 -1.35 -8.90
N SER A 243 11.95 -2.06 -8.43
CA SER A 243 12.12 -3.24 -7.58
C SER A 243 12.64 -4.42 -8.39
N ALA A 244 13.72 -5.05 -7.94
CA ALA A 244 14.22 -6.29 -8.53
C ALA A 244 13.19 -7.42 -8.37
N VAL A 245 12.56 -7.84 -9.48
CA VAL A 245 11.63 -8.97 -9.51
C VAL A 245 12.42 -10.28 -9.36
N LYS A 246 12.48 -10.79 -8.13
CA LYS A 246 13.09 -12.11 -7.84
C LYS A 246 12.26 -13.23 -8.47
N ARG A 247 12.58 -13.57 -9.73
CA ARG A 247 12.16 -14.81 -10.37
C ARG A 247 12.58 -15.99 -9.48
N LYS A 248 11.64 -16.81 -9.02
CA LYS A 248 11.96 -18.09 -8.37
C LYS A 248 12.43 -19.06 -9.45
N SER A 249 13.74 -19.23 -9.60
CA SER A 249 14.29 -20.34 -10.37
C SER A 249 13.97 -21.65 -9.65
N ASN A 250 13.10 -22.47 -10.26
CA ASN A 250 12.60 -23.69 -9.63
C ASN A 250 13.59 -24.85 -9.84
N VAL A 251 14.78 -24.74 -9.22
CA VAL A 251 15.84 -25.74 -9.33
C VAL A 251 15.49 -26.95 -8.45
N LYS A 252 14.99 -28.02 -9.09
CA LYS A 252 15.04 -29.35 -8.48
C LYS A 252 16.49 -29.68 -8.15
N ARG A 253 16.81 -29.94 -6.88
CA ARG A 253 17.99 -30.70 -6.52
C ARG A 253 17.60 -32.17 -6.50
N SER A 254 18.02 -32.91 -7.52
CA SER A 254 18.36 -34.32 -7.34
C SER A 254 19.53 -34.39 -6.36
N ILE A 255 19.49 -35.36 -5.46
CA ILE A 255 20.65 -35.84 -4.72
C ILE A 255 20.70 -37.32 -5.04
N ASP A 256 21.60 -37.67 -5.94
CA ASP A 256 22.11 -39.03 -6.04
C ASP A 256 23.20 -39.20 -4.98
N SER A 257 23.18 -40.32 -4.29
CA SER A 257 24.23 -40.73 -3.35
C SER A 257 24.29 -42.26 -3.35
N GLU A 258 25.16 -42.80 -4.21
CA GLU A 258 25.54 -44.20 -4.19
C GLU A 258 26.39 -44.47 -2.94
N ASP A 259 26.01 -45.47 -2.13
CA ASP A 259 26.95 -46.18 -1.26
C ASP A 259 26.42 -47.58 -0.91
N SER A 260 27.27 -48.59 -1.02
CA SER A 260 27.03 -50.03 -0.74
C SER A 260 28.24 -50.87 -1.17
N PRO A 261 28.46 -52.09 -0.61
CA PRO A 261 28.05 -52.58 0.71
C PRO A 261 29.18 -53.31 1.48
N ASN A 262 28.99 -53.57 2.78
CA ASN A 262 29.49 -54.72 3.58
C ASN A 262 29.22 -54.48 5.09
N GLU A 263 29.01 -55.47 5.98
CA GLU A 263 28.66 -56.90 5.83
C GLU A 263 27.99 -57.40 7.16
N PHE A 264 27.70 -58.70 7.25
CA PHE A 264 27.13 -59.50 8.37
C PHE A 264 27.60 -59.14 9.82
N GLU A 265 26.88 -59.42 10.92
CA GLU A 265 25.49 -59.92 11.21
C GLU A 265 25.03 -59.35 12.60
N GLU A 266 24.09 -59.82 13.45
CA GLU A 266 23.33 -61.08 13.66
C GLU A 266 21.96 -60.76 14.37
N SER A 267 21.38 -61.70 15.14
CA SER A 267 20.21 -61.59 16.05
C SER A 267 20.24 -62.80 17.02
N PRO A 268 19.33 -63.05 18.00
CA PRO A 268 18.11 -62.33 18.43
C PRO A 268 17.94 -62.17 19.98
N GLY A 269 16.80 -61.59 20.41
CA GLY A 269 16.25 -61.70 21.78
C GLY A 269 16.17 -60.37 22.56
N HIS A 270 15.27 -60.18 23.54
CA HIS A 270 14.21 -61.06 24.08
C HIS A 270 12.94 -60.25 24.44
N SER A 271 11.86 -60.91 24.90
CA SER A 271 10.48 -60.39 24.81
C SER A 271 9.94 -59.57 25.99
N LYS A 272 9.09 -58.59 25.66
CA LYS A 272 7.87 -58.10 26.35
C LYS A 272 7.81 -58.14 27.89
N LYS A 273 7.41 -57.01 28.51
CA LYS A 273 6.51 -57.02 29.68
C LYS A 273 5.55 -55.85 29.70
N VAL A 274 4.26 -56.16 29.83
CA VAL A 274 3.16 -55.22 30.13
C VAL A 274 2.66 -55.56 31.52
N SER A 275 2.54 -54.57 32.40
CA SER A 275 1.93 -54.75 33.72
C SER A 275 0.64 -53.93 33.83
N LYS A 276 -0.50 -54.61 33.70
CA LYS A 276 -1.73 -54.15 34.37
C LYS A 276 -1.57 -54.44 35.86
N ASN A 277 -1.91 -53.50 36.72
CA ASN A 277 -2.02 -53.74 38.15
C ASN A 277 -3.48 -53.62 38.56
N ASN A 278 -4.01 -54.64 39.22
CA ASN A 278 -5.38 -54.67 39.72
C ASN A 278 -5.38 -55.41 41.07
N LYS A 279 -5.91 -54.77 42.11
CA LYS A 279 -6.13 -55.36 43.43
C LYS A 279 -7.43 -54.76 43.98
N GLY A 280 -8.31 -55.63 44.45
CA GLY A 280 -9.45 -55.24 45.27
C GLY A 280 -9.46 -56.04 46.56
N GLN A 281 -10.31 -55.59 47.48
CA GLN A 281 -11.02 -56.38 48.48
C GLN A 281 -12.40 -55.75 48.65
#